data_AF-A0A127VEU4-F1
#
_entry.id   AF-A0A127VEU4-F1
#
_cell.length_a   1.000
_cell.length_b   1.000
_cell.length_c   1.000
_cell.angle_alpha   90.00
_cell.angle_beta   90.00
_cell.angle_gamma   90.00
#
_symmetry.space_group_name_H-M   'P 1'
#
loop_
_entity.id
_entity.type
_entity.pdbx_description
1 polymer ?
#
loop_
_entity_poly.entity_id
_entity_poly.type
_entity_poly.pdbx_seq_one_letter_code
_entity_poly.pdbx_strand_id
1 'polypeptide(L)'
;MSTNYASFEELTNSASKYLEDIGQSKQTVIIYNWIWKKVKVYMDNVHIEKCTPKTIVDYLNLTYGDQLIAKLTHHQKHCLRCALCLAQFAETNKMIEIIQRRGVIVLEGEIGGQMKQYINYKRSLRLNQKTLRGYSWYLWLFCKFVT
;
A
#
# COMPACT_ATOMS: atom_id res chain seq x y z
N MET A 1 16.16 15.08 -5.94
CA MET A 1 16.91 14.47 -7.06
C MET A 1 15.89 13.69 -7.88
N SER A 2 15.54 14.16 -9.07
CA SER A 2 14.56 13.48 -9.93
C SER A 2 15.17 12.19 -10.46
N THR A 3 14.60 11.05 -10.07
CA THR A 3 15.04 9.74 -10.50
C THR A 3 14.56 9.48 -11.92
N ASN A 4 15.51 9.28 -12.83
CA ASN A 4 15.27 9.14 -14.25
C ASN A 4 15.18 7.64 -14.56
N TYR A 5 13.98 7.07 -14.40
CA TYR A 5 13.71 5.70 -14.84
C TYR A 5 13.72 5.65 -16.38
N ALA A 6 14.33 4.62 -16.96
CA ALA A 6 14.48 4.50 -18.41
C ALA A 6 13.15 4.16 -19.10
N SER A 7 12.22 3.51 -18.38
CA SER A 7 10.90 3.16 -18.89
C SER A 7 9.82 3.17 -17.79
N PHE A 8 8.55 3.21 -18.21
CA PHE A 8 7.42 3.03 -17.30
C PHE A 8 7.45 1.66 -16.58
N GLU A 9 7.93 0.63 -17.27
CA GLU A 9 8.04 -0.72 -16.71
C GLU A 9 9.10 -0.77 -15.60
N GLU A 10 10.24 -0.11 -15.81
CA GLU A 10 11.27 -0.01 -14.78
C GLU A 10 10.78 0.75 -13.54
N LEU A 11 10.06 1.86 -13.75
CA LEU A 11 9.43 2.64 -12.68
C LEU A 11 8.45 1.77 -11.88
N THR A 12 7.49 1.12 -12.55
CA THR A 12 6.45 0.31 -11.89
C THR A 12 6.99 -0.96 -11.23
N ASN A 13 8.02 -1.58 -11.79
CA ASN A 13 8.72 -2.71 -11.17
C ASN A 13 9.45 -2.27 -9.89
N SER A 14 10.18 -1.15 -9.94
CA SER A 14 10.87 -0.59 -8.77
C SER A 14 9.88 -0.18 -7.68
N ALA A 15 8.77 0.42 -8.08
CA ALA A 15 7.66 0.82 -7.22
C ALA A 15 6.97 -0.38 -6.57
N SER A 16 6.75 -1.47 -7.32
CA SER A 16 6.20 -2.72 -6.80
C SER A 16 7.13 -3.35 -5.76
N LYS A 17 8.43 -3.41 -6.07
CA LYS A 17 9.44 -3.94 -5.15
C LYS A 17 9.50 -3.13 -3.86
N TYR A 18 9.44 -1.80 -3.96
CA TYR A 18 9.35 -0.93 -2.78
C TYR A 18 8.11 -1.25 -1.92
N LEU A 19 6.94 -1.46 -2.54
CA LEU A 19 5.72 -1.83 -1.80
C LEU A 19 5.88 -3.17 -1.08
N GLU A 20 6.55 -4.15 -1.70
CA GLU A 20 6.86 -5.44 -1.08
C GLU A 20 7.83 -5.29 0.09
N ASP A 21 8.88 -4.48 -0.07
CA ASP A 21 9.92 -4.23 0.94
C ASP A 21 9.34 -3.56 2.19
N ILE A 22 8.36 -2.66 2.05
CA ILE A 22 7.65 -2.05 3.19
C ILE A 22 6.55 -2.96 3.78
N GLY A 23 6.43 -4.20 3.30
CA GLY A 23 5.54 -5.22 3.83
C GLY A 23 4.08 -5.11 3.37
N GLN A 24 3.81 -4.50 2.21
CA GLN A 24 2.48 -4.58 1.61
C GLN A 24 2.15 -6.01 1.14
N SER A 25 0.86 -6.35 1.15
CA SER A 25 0.43 -7.66 0.69
C SER A 25 0.54 -7.79 -0.83
N LYS A 26 0.76 -9.02 -1.34
CA LYS A 26 0.73 -9.30 -2.78
C LYS A 26 -0.55 -8.80 -3.45
N GLN A 27 -1.70 -8.96 -2.78
CA GLN A 27 -2.98 -8.43 -3.26
C GLN A 27 -2.95 -6.90 -3.44
N THR A 28 -2.33 -6.18 -2.50
CA THR A 28 -2.18 -4.73 -2.58
C THR A 28 -1.31 -4.36 -3.78
N VAL A 29 -0.16 -5.02 -3.96
CA VAL A 29 0.74 -4.78 -5.09
C VAL A 29 0.02 -5.03 -6.43
N ILE A 30 -0.78 -6.10 -6.54
CA ILE A 30 -1.60 -6.39 -7.73
C ILE A 30 -2.59 -5.25 -8.02
N ILE A 31 -3.25 -4.70 -7.00
CA ILE A 31 -4.20 -3.60 -7.16
C ILE A 31 -3.48 -2.33 -7.65
N TYR A 32 -2.32 -2.01 -7.07
CA TYR A 32 -1.50 -0.88 -7.51
C TYR A 32 -1.08 -1.04 -8.98
N ASN A 33 -0.55 -2.21 -9.35
CA ASN A 33 -0.14 -2.52 -10.72
C ASN A 33 -1.30 -2.43 -11.72
N TRP A 34 -2.50 -2.87 -11.34
CA TRP A 34 -3.68 -2.74 -12.18
C TRP A 34 -4.04 -1.26 -12.45
N ILE A 35 -3.90 -0.40 -11.44
CA ILE A 35 -4.15 1.05 -11.58
C ILE A 35 -3.06 1.68 -12.44
N TRP A 36 -1.80 1.34 -12.23
CA TRP A 36 -0.68 1.84 -13.04
C TRP A 36 -0.76 1.38 -14.49
N LYS A 37 -1.33 0.20 -14.76
CA LYS A 37 -1.60 -0.22 -16.13
C LYS A 37 -2.59 0.72 -16.84
N LYS A 38 -3.54 1.33 -16.13
CA LYS A 38 -4.42 2.36 -16.71
C LYS A 38 -3.68 3.64 -17.05
N VAL A 39 -2.72 4.02 -16.21
CA VAL A 39 -1.80 5.14 -16.50
C VAL A 39 -0.99 4.83 -17.75
N LYS A 40 -0.48 3.59 -17.91
CA LYS A 40 0.22 3.16 -19.13
C LYS A 40 -0.64 3.34 -20.38
N VAL A 41 -1.89 2.86 -20.33
CA VAL A 41 -2.83 3.02 -21.46
C VAL A 41 -3.05 4.50 -21.81
N TYR A 42 -3.16 5.37 -20.81
CA TYR A 42 -3.24 6.81 -21.05
C TYR A 42 -1.95 7.36 -21.70
N MET A 43 -0.78 6.96 -21.22
CA MET A 43 0.51 7.35 -21.79
C MET A 43 0.63 6.91 -23.25
N ASP A 44 0.25 5.68 -23.57
CA ASP A 44 0.27 5.14 -24.93
C ASP A 44 -0.65 5.96 -25.86
N ASN A 45 -1.86 6.30 -25.38
CA ASN A 45 -2.83 7.09 -26.14
C ASN A 45 -2.35 8.52 -26.45
N VAL A 46 -1.59 9.14 -25.55
CA VAL A 46 -1.08 10.52 -25.69
C VAL A 46 0.40 10.55 -26.15
N HIS A 47 0.98 9.38 -26.44
CA HIS A 47 2.35 9.19 -26.93
C HIS A 47 3.41 9.76 -25.97
N ILE A 48 3.20 9.55 -24.67
CA ILE A 48 4.12 9.96 -23.62
C ILE A 48 5.05 8.80 -23.29
N GLU A 49 6.33 8.94 -23.62
CA GLU A 49 7.32 7.88 -23.37
C GLU A 49 7.77 7.80 -21.90
N LYS A 50 7.88 8.96 -21.23
CA LYS A 50 8.37 9.07 -19.85
C LYS A 50 7.27 9.46 -18.90
N CYS A 51 7.07 8.64 -17.88
CA CYS A 51 6.14 8.96 -16.81
C CYS A 51 6.75 10.01 -15.88
N THR A 52 6.12 11.17 -15.85
CA THR A 52 6.44 12.25 -14.92
C THR A 52 5.26 12.47 -13.97
N PRO A 53 5.47 13.15 -12.85
CA PRO A 53 4.38 13.58 -11.97
C PRO A 53 3.28 14.33 -12.72
N LYS A 54 3.67 15.14 -13.71
CA LYS A 54 2.75 15.84 -14.60
C LYS A 54 1.87 14.86 -15.40
N THR A 55 2.46 13.81 -15.97
CA THR A 55 1.73 12.74 -16.68
C THR A 55 0.64 12.11 -15.80
N ILE A 56 0.92 11.90 -14.52
CA ILE A 56 -0.06 11.36 -13.56
C ILE A 56 -1.17 12.37 -13.28
N VAL A 57 -0.83 13.64 -13.07
CA VAL A 57 -1.82 14.71 -12.85
C VAL A 57 -2.72 14.86 -14.07
N ASP A 58 -2.17 14.85 -15.28
CA ASP A 58 -2.93 14.96 -16.53
C ASP A 58 -3.87 13.75 -16.72
N TYR A 59 -3.40 12.53 -16.40
CA TYR A 59 -4.24 11.33 -16.35
C TYR A 59 -5.40 11.48 -15.36
N LEU A 60 -5.14 11.99 -14.15
CA LEU A 60 -6.15 12.17 -13.11
C LEU A 60 -7.18 13.22 -13.50
N ASN A 61 -6.73 14.33 -14.11
CA ASN A 61 -7.61 15.37 -14.63
C ASN A 61 -8.48 14.84 -15.77
N LEU A 62 -7.94 14.01 -16.68
CA LEU A 62 -8.76 13.36 -17.70
C LEU A 62 -9.78 12.39 -17.09
N THR A 63 -9.39 11.66 -16.05
CA THR A 63 -10.23 10.60 -15.45
C THR A 63 -11.33 11.15 -14.54
N TYR A 64 -11.06 12.21 -13.78
CA TYR A 64 -11.95 12.74 -12.75
C TYR A 64 -12.44 14.17 -13.01
N GLY A 65 -11.84 14.89 -13.96
CA GLY A 65 -12.15 16.29 -14.26
C GLY A 65 -12.03 17.18 -13.02
N ASP A 66 -12.92 18.17 -12.93
CA ASP A 66 -13.01 19.09 -11.79
C ASP A 66 -13.82 18.53 -10.60
N GLN A 67 -14.00 17.22 -10.53
CA GLN A 67 -14.71 16.63 -9.40
C GLN A 67 -13.92 16.83 -8.10
N LEU A 68 -14.56 17.48 -7.14
CA LEU A 68 -14.04 17.56 -5.77
C LEU A 68 -13.77 16.15 -5.23
N ILE A 69 -12.59 15.94 -4.65
CA ILE A 69 -12.19 14.66 -4.04
C ILE A 69 -13.27 14.14 -3.08
N ALA A 70 -13.96 15.03 -2.36
CA ALA A 70 -15.05 14.67 -1.45
C ALA A 70 -16.18 13.86 -2.13
N LYS A 71 -16.49 14.19 -3.39
CA LYS A 71 -17.56 13.57 -4.20
C LYS A 71 -17.15 12.24 -4.83
N LEU A 72 -15.85 11.90 -4.83
CA LEU A 72 -15.37 10.62 -5.32
C LEU A 72 -15.82 9.47 -4.41
N THR A 73 -16.20 8.35 -5.04
CA THR A 73 -16.47 7.09 -4.33
C THR A 73 -15.21 6.58 -3.62
N HIS A 74 -15.38 5.67 -2.66
CA HIS A 74 -14.25 5.05 -1.98
C HIS A 74 -13.29 4.36 -2.96
N HIS A 75 -13.81 3.70 -4.00
CA HIS A 75 -12.99 3.08 -5.04
C HIS A 75 -12.21 4.12 -5.86
N GLN A 76 -12.84 5.22 -6.29
CA GLN A 76 -12.17 6.28 -7.04
C GLN A 76 -11.09 6.97 -6.20
N LYS A 77 -11.35 7.23 -4.91
CA LYS A 77 -10.34 7.75 -3.97
C LYS A 77 -9.14 6.82 -3.85
N HIS A 78 -9.39 5.51 -3.83
CA HIS A 78 -8.31 4.51 -3.80
C HIS A 78 -7.48 4.54 -5.10
N CYS A 79 -8.13 4.58 -6.26
CA CYS A 79 -7.47 4.70 -7.57
C CYS A 79 -6.60 5.96 -7.66
N LEU A 80 -7.16 7.11 -7.27
CA LEU A 80 -6.45 8.38 -7.21
C LEU A 80 -5.20 8.29 -6.33
N ARG A 81 -5.33 7.72 -5.13
CA ARG A 81 -4.19 7.55 -4.22
C ARG A 81 -3.09 6.68 -4.83
N CYS A 82 -3.43 5.54 -5.44
CA CYS A 82 -2.45 4.65 -6.06
C CYS A 82 -1.71 5.31 -7.23
N ALA A 83 -2.40 6.13 -8.02
CA ALA A 83 -1.77 6.91 -9.09
C ALA A 83 -0.82 7.97 -8.52
N LEU A 84 -1.26 8.76 -7.52
CA LEU A 84 -0.42 9.76 -6.86
C LEU A 84 0.81 9.14 -6.17
N CYS A 85 0.69 7.95 -5.58
CA CYS A 85 1.84 7.23 -5.04
C CYS A 85 2.92 6.96 -6.11
N LEU A 86 2.52 6.69 -7.35
CA LEU A 86 3.47 6.50 -8.45
C LEU A 86 4.17 7.81 -8.82
N ALA A 87 3.42 8.92 -8.86
CA ALA A 87 4.00 10.25 -9.09
C ALA A 87 5.05 10.59 -8.03
N GLN A 88 4.71 10.39 -6.76
CA GLN A 88 5.62 10.64 -5.66
C GLN A 88 6.85 9.73 -5.70
N PHE A 89 6.65 8.45 -6.02
CA PHE A 89 7.75 7.50 -6.13
C PHE A 89 8.71 7.89 -7.27
N ALA A 90 8.18 8.36 -8.41
CA ALA A 90 8.99 8.84 -9.52
C ALA A 90 9.88 10.06 -9.16
N GLU A 91 9.47 10.88 -8.18
CA GLU A 91 10.28 12.03 -7.71
C GLU A 91 11.24 11.68 -6.57
N THR A 92 10.83 10.79 -5.67
CA THR A 92 11.46 10.65 -4.35
C THR A 92 12.01 9.24 -4.07
N ASN A 93 11.77 8.26 -4.94
CA ASN A 93 12.00 6.83 -4.70
C ASN A 93 11.31 6.29 -3.45
N LYS A 94 10.33 7.02 -2.90
CA LYS A 94 9.58 6.63 -1.72
C LYS A 94 8.11 6.91 -1.97
N MET A 95 7.26 5.98 -1.60
CA MET A 95 5.83 6.25 -1.47
C MET A 95 5.57 6.72 -0.04
N ILE A 96 4.57 7.59 0.16
CA ILE A 96 3.98 7.77 1.50
C ILE A 96 3.69 6.38 2.01
N GLU A 97 4.49 5.95 3.00
CA GLU A 97 4.22 4.75 3.76
C GLU A 97 2.79 4.93 4.21
N ILE A 98 1.88 4.08 3.74
CA ILE A 98 0.61 3.94 4.42
C ILE A 98 1.03 3.49 5.80
N ILE A 99 1.09 4.46 6.73
CA ILE A 99 1.46 4.31 8.12
C ILE A 99 0.88 2.96 8.51
N GLN A 100 1.72 1.98 8.81
CA GLN A 100 1.23 0.80 9.48
C GLN A 100 0.59 1.33 10.75
N ARG A 101 -0.73 1.59 10.72
CA ARG A 101 -1.47 2.18 11.83
C ARG A 101 -1.32 1.31 13.08
N ARG A 102 -0.92 0.06 12.86
CA ARG A 102 -0.61 -0.95 13.85
C ARG A 102 0.88 -1.21 13.76
N GLY A 103 1.63 -0.70 14.73
CA GLY A 103 3.05 -1.00 14.87
C GLY A 103 3.30 -2.50 15.03
N VAL A 104 4.58 -2.89 15.08
CA VAL A 104 4.97 -4.28 15.34
C VAL A 104 4.35 -4.75 16.65
N ILE A 105 3.61 -5.86 16.58
CA ILE A 105 3.01 -6.48 17.78
C ILE A 105 4.12 -7.18 18.54
N VAL A 106 4.46 -6.63 19.71
CA VAL A 106 5.46 -7.18 20.62
C VAL A 106 4.75 -7.68 21.88
N LEU A 107 4.69 -8.98 22.05
CA LEU A 107 4.15 -9.64 23.24
C LEU A 107 5.33 -10.14 24.09
N GLU A 108 5.67 -9.42 25.14
CA GLU A 108 6.82 -9.69 26.02
C GLU A 108 6.37 -9.90 27.47
N GLY A 109 7.29 -10.39 28.30
CA GLY A 109 6.99 -10.78 29.68
C GLY A 109 6.20 -12.09 29.80
N GLU A 110 5.91 -12.48 31.04
CA GLU A 110 5.22 -13.73 31.37
C GLU A 110 3.81 -13.80 30.75
N ILE A 111 3.04 -12.72 30.89
CA ILE A 111 1.70 -12.57 30.31
C ILE A 111 1.78 -12.62 28.77
N GLY A 112 2.73 -11.91 28.16
CA GLY A 112 2.94 -11.96 26.71
C GLY A 112 3.32 -13.36 26.21
N GLY A 113 4.06 -14.13 27.00
CA GLY A 113 4.36 -15.54 26.74
C GLY A 113 3.09 -16.41 26.69
N GLN A 114 2.18 -16.26 27.66
CA GLN A 114 0.90 -16.96 27.67
C GLN A 114 0.02 -16.57 26.47
N MET A 115 0.01 -15.29 26.09
CA MET A 115 -0.71 -14.82 24.91
C MET A 115 -0.17 -15.43 23.60
N LYS A 116 1.14 -15.60 23.47
CA LYS A 116 1.75 -16.31 22.33
C LYS A 116 1.30 -17.77 22.29
N GLN A 117 1.25 -18.46 23.43
CA GLN A 117 0.74 -19.83 23.52
C GLN A 117 -0.72 -19.92 23.09
N TYR A 118 -1.57 -18.97 23.53
CA TYR A 118 -2.96 -18.89 23.10
C TYR A 118 -3.10 -18.69 21.58
N ILE A 119 -2.31 -17.79 20.99
CA ILE A 119 -2.31 -17.57 19.53
C ILE A 119 -1.88 -18.85 18.79
N ASN A 120 -0.89 -19.57 19.30
CA ASN A 120 -0.42 -20.83 18.71
C ASN A 120 -1.49 -21.92 18.80
N TYR A 121 -2.20 -22.02 19.93
CA TYR A 121 -3.37 -22.89 20.06
C TYR A 121 -4.48 -22.51 19.06
N LYS A 122 -4.79 -21.21 18.93
CA LYS A 122 -5.75 -20.74 17.91
C LYS A 122 -5.29 -21.06 16.47
N ARG A 123 -3.99 -21.05 16.21
CA ARG A 123 -3.43 -21.45 14.91
C ARG A 123 -3.62 -22.94 14.64
N SER A 124 -3.50 -23.82 15.65
CA SER A 124 -3.73 -25.26 15.46
C SER A 124 -5.18 -25.59 15.08
N LEU A 125 -6.14 -24.73 15.45
CA LEU A 125 -7.54 -24.79 15.02
C LEU A 125 -7.76 -24.32 13.57
N ARG A 126 -6.70 -24.15 12.77
CA ARG A 126 -6.74 -23.74 11.35
C ARG A 126 -7.42 -22.39 11.11
N LEU A 127 -7.38 -21.50 12.10
CA LEU A 127 -7.87 -20.13 11.92
C LEU A 127 -7.04 -19.40 10.85
N ASN A 128 -7.74 -18.62 10.03
CA ASN A 128 -7.08 -17.86 8.98
C ASN A 128 -6.12 -16.81 9.58
N GLN A 129 -5.10 -16.45 8.80
CA GLN A 129 -4.03 -15.56 9.26
C GLN A 129 -4.52 -14.14 9.60
N LYS A 130 -5.60 -13.67 8.95
CA LYS A 130 -6.24 -12.38 9.24
C LYS A 130 -6.87 -12.38 10.63
N THR A 131 -7.53 -13.47 11.00
CA THR A 131 -8.15 -13.69 12.30
C THR A 131 -7.09 -13.81 13.39
N LEU A 132 -6.02 -14.58 13.17
CA LEU A 132 -4.89 -14.68 14.10
C LEU A 132 -4.20 -13.32 14.34
N ARG A 133 -4.05 -12.52 13.28
CA ARG A 133 -3.54 -11.15 13.39
C ARG A 133 -4.48 -10.24 14.20
N GLY A 134 -5.78 -10.45 14.09
CA GLY A 134 -6.79 -9.79 14.93
C GLY A 134 -6.62 -10.12 16.40
N TYR A 135 -6.53 -11.41 16.76
CA TYR A 135 -6.25 -11.86 18.13
C TYR A 135 -4.95 -11.25 18.68
N SER A 136 -3.88 -11.30 17.88
CA SER A 136 -2.57 -10.75 18.26
C SER A 136 -2.66 -9.26 18.59
N TRP A 137 -3.48 -8.50 17.85
CA TRP A 137 -3.64 -7.06 18.08
C TRP A 137 -4.38 -6.76 19.39
N TYR A 138 -5.50 -7.44 19.66
CA TYR A 138 -6.25 -7.22 20.90
C TYR A 138 -5.45 -7.65 22.13
N LEU A 139 -4.75 -8.78 22.04
CA LEU A 139 -3.89 -9.27 23.12
C LEU A 139 -2.73 -8.31 23.37
N TRP A 140 -2.13 -7.75 22.31
CA TRP A 140 -1.08 -6.73 22.46
C TRP A 140 -1.58 -5.47 23.17
N LEU A 141 -2.78 -4.99 22.80
CA LEU A 141 -3.37 -3.82 23.44
C LEU A 141 -3.62 -4.10 24.94
N PHE A 142 -4.12 -5.28 25.27
CA PHE A 142 -4.32 -5.70 26.66
C PHE A 142 -2.98 -5.87 27.40
N CYS A 143 -1.98 -6.48 26.77
CA CYS A 143 -0.64 -6.63 27.34
C CYS A 143 -0.06 -5.26 27.73
N LYS A 144 -0.19 -4.25 26.86
CA LYS A 144 0.22 -2.88 27.16
C LYS A 144 -0.54 -2.21 28.31
N PHE A 145 -1.73 -2.69 28.66
CA PHE A 145 -2.50 -2.15 29.78
C PHE A 145 -2.06 -2.77 31.12
N VAL A 146 -1.65 -4.04 31.12
CA VAL A 146 -1.30 -4.80 32.33
C VAL A 146 0.19 -4.85 32.64
N THR A 147 1.04 -4.33 31.75
CA THR A 147 2.51 -4.24 31.91
C THR A 147 2.91 -2.78 31.99
#